data_AF-G8JRD8-F1
#
_entry.id   AF-G8JRD8-F1
#
_cell.length_a   1.000
_cell.length_b   1.000
_cell.length_c   1.000
_cell.angle_alpha   90.00
_cell.angle_beta   90.00
_cell.angle_gamma   90.00
#
_symmetry.space_group_name_H-M   'P 1'
#
loop_
_entity.id
_entity.type
_entity.pdbx_description
1 polymer ?
#
loop_
_entity_poly.entity_id
_entity_poly.type
_entity_poly.pdbx_seq_one_letter_code
_entity_poly.pdbx_strand_id
1 'polypeptide(L)'
;MTDRLTQLQQCLDQIMEQFGSAINYVDRNHDFEPHNELEDKHTDPQATIATQEDFDRNIDELTTDMILKTRQIIKLIDSLPGVDVSAEEQLHRIDALQKKLVSVEEAKIEAIKRKDTLMKNVEELIGELAKGIANSRRLNDAQS
;
A
#
# COMPACT_ATOMS: atom_id res chain seq x y z
N MET A 1 -3.35 2.44 -3.90
CA MET A 1 -3.27 1.55 -2.73
C MET A 1 -3.14 0.14 -3.29
N THR A 2 -1.91 -0.29 -3.57
CA THR A 2 -1.65 -1.55 -4.28
C THR A 2 -2.11 -2.70 -3.41
N ASP A 3 -3.04 -3.49 -3.93
CA ASP A 3 -3.61 -4.67 -3.32
C ASP A 3 -2.52 -5.59 -2.75
N ARG A 4 -2.68 -6.06 -1.50
CA ARG A 4 -1.69 -6.90 -0.80
C ARG A 4 -1.49 -8.23 -1.52
N LEU A 5 -2.54 -8.75 -2.16
CA LEU A 5 -2.46 -9.95 -2.99
C LEU A 5 -1.64 -9.67 -4.26
N THR A 6 -1.87 -8.53 -4.91
CA THR A 6 -1.05 -8.08 -6.06
C THR A 6 0.43 -7.90 -5.68
N GLN A 7 0.72 -7.35 -4.48
CA GLN A 7 2.12 -7.24 -3.99
C GLN A 7 2.76 -8.61 -3.78
N LEU A 8 2.01 -9.57 -3.24
CA LEU A 8 2.48 -10.94 -3.05
C LEU A 8 2.82 -11.61 -4.40
N GLN A 9 1.95 -11.43 -5.40
CA GLN A 9 2.21 -11.92 -6.76
C GLN A 9 3.50 -11.32 -7.34
N GLN A 10 3.67 -10.00 -7.24
CA GLN A 10 4.90 -9.34 -7.70
C GLN A 10 6.16 -9.83 -6.97
N CYS A 11 6.08 -10.09 -5.67
CA CYS A 11 7.21 -10.65 -4.92
C CYS A 11 7.53 -12.09 -5.34
N LEU A 12 6.52 -12.90 -5.67
CA LEU A 12 6.72 -14.25 -6.17
C LEU A 12 7.40 -14.24 -7.54
N ASP A 13 6.94 -13.38 -8.45
CA ASP A 13 7.54 -13.21 -9.79
C ASP A 13 9.01 -12.80 -9.69
N GLN A 14 9.31 -11.82 -8.81
CA GLN A 14 10.69 -11.38 -8.56
C GLN A 14 11.59 -12.49 -8.04
N ILE A 15 11.08 -13.36 -7.15
CA ILE A 15 11.85 -14.51 -6.67
C ILE A 15 12.15 -15.50 -7.81
N MET A 16 11.18 -15.77 -8.68
CA MET A 16 11.38 -16.66 -9.83
C MET A 16 12.43 -16.10 -10.80
N GLU A 17 12.40 -14.80 -11.06
CA GLU A 17 13.43 -14.11 -11.86
C GLU A 17 14.81 -14.20 -11.21
N GLN A 18 14.89 -14.02 -9.88
CA GLN A 18 16.13 -14.14 -9.12
C GLN A 18 16.70 -15.56 -9.15
N PHE A 19 15.87 -16.59 -9.01
CA PHE A 19 16.30 -17.99 -9.17
C PHE A 19 16.89 -18.24 -10.56
N GLY A 20 16.19 -17.81 -11.62
CA GLY A 20 16.69 -17.95 -12.99
C GLY A 20 18.01 -17.21 -13.21
N SER A 21 18.12 -15.99 -12.69
CA SER A 21 19.33 -15.17 -12.79
C SER A 21 20.50 -15.76 -12.02
N ALA A 22 20.25 -16.30 -10.82
CA ALA A 22 21.25 -16.94 -9.99
C ALA A 22 21.80 -18.22 -10.64
N ILE A 23 20.93 -19.08 -11.19
CA ILE A 23 21.36 -20.28 -11.92
C ILE A 23 22.17 -19.89 -13.15
N ASN A 24 21.70 -18.90 -13.93
CA ASN A 24 22.44 -18.41 -15.10
C ASN A 24 23.80 -17.81 -14.73
N TYR A 25 23.89 -17.13 -13.58
CA TYR A 25 25.15 -16.60 -13.08
C TYR A 25 26.13 -17.72 -12.74
N VAL A 26 25.69 -18.73 -11.99
CA VAL A 26 26.50 -19.91 -11.65
C VAL A 26 26.96 -20.62 -12.92
N ASP A 27 26.05 -20.93 -13.83
CA ASP A 27 26.34 -21.64 -15.08
C ASP A 27 27.39 -20.92 -15.94
N ARG A 28 27.31 -19.58 -16.05
CA ARG A 28 28.20 -18.81 -16.93
C ARG A 28 29.52 -18.39 -16.31
N ASN A 29 29.59 -18.26 -15.00
CA ASN A 29 30.72 -17.65 -14.31
C ASN A 29 31.51 -18.63 -13.43
N HIS A 30 31.05 -19.87 -13.29
CA HIS A 30 31.82 -20.90 -12.58
C HIS A 30 33.15 -21.17 -13.26
N ASP A 31 34.16 -21.43 -12.43
CA ASP A 31 35.47 -21.86 -12.89
C ASP A 31 35.52 -23.39 -13.01
N PHE A 32 36.44 -23.90 -13.81
CA PHE A 32 36.70 -25.34 -13.88
C PHE A 32 37.47 -25.79 -12.64
N GLU A 33 36.89 -26.70 -11.88
CA GLU A 33 37.52 -27.32 -10.73
C GLU A 33 38.04 -28.72 -11.11
N PRO A 34 39.37 -28.93 -11.20
CA PRO A 34 39.94 -30.22 -11.56
C PRO A 34 39.63 -31.27 -10.48
N HIS A 35 39.31 -32.49 -10.89
CA HIS A 35 38.94 -33.56 -9.95
C HIS A 35 40.15 -34.09 -9.15
N ASN A 36 41.36 -33.95 -9.71
CA ASN A 36 42.61 -34.32 -9.05
C ASN A 36 43.76 -33.38 -9.44
N GLU A 37 44.87 -33.40 -8.68
CA GLU A 37 46.06 -32.57 -8.94
C GLU A 37 46.80 -32.91 -10.26
N LEU A 38 46.41 -33.98 -10.94
CA LEU A 38 46.99 -34.45 -12.21
C LEU A 38 46.16 -34.02 -13.43
N GLU A 39 44.97 -33.44 -13.21
CA GLU A 39 44.13 -32.89 -14.27
C GLU A 39 44.52 -31.43 -14.56
N ASP A 40 44.79 -31.15 -15.83
CA ASP A 40 45.02 -29.80 -16.28
C ASP A 40 43.73 -28.99 -16.19
N LYS A 41 43.85 -27.76 -15.68
CA LYS A 41 42.74 -26.81 -15.68
C LYS A 41 42.38 -26.47 -17.13
N HIS A 42 41.21 -26.92 -17.56
CA HIS A 42 40.69 -26.57 -18.88
C HIS A 42 39.80 -25.33 -18.77
N THR A 43 40.10 -24.32 -19.58
CA THR A 43 39.31 -23.09 -19.67
C THR A 43 38.89 -22.88 -21.10
N ASP A 44 37.59 -22.74 -21.34
CA ASP A 44 37.07 -22.36 -22.65
C ASP A 44 37.50 -20.91 -22.98
N PRO A 45 38.16 -20.66 -24.12
CA PRO A 45 38.54 -19.32 -24.55
C PRO A 45 37.37 -18.33 -24.65
N GLN A 46 36.13 -18.84 -24.78
CA GLN A 46 34.91 -18.05 -24.87
C GLN A 46 34.19 -17.89 -23.52
N ALA A 47 34.62 -18.61 -22.47
CA ALA A 47 34.00 -18.53 -21.14
C ALA A 47 34.36 -17.22 -20.43
N THR A 48 33.36 -16.62 -19.79
CA THR A 48 33.54 -15.45 -18.92
C THR A 48 33.62 -15.93 -17.48
N ILE A 49 34.82 -16.31 -17.04
CA ILE A 49 35.05 -16.83 -15.69
C ILE A 49 35.25 -15.65 -14.74
N ALA A 50 34.48 -15.62 -13.64
CA ALA A 50 34.68 -14.65 -12.57
C ALA A 50 35.88 -15.07 -11.71
N THR A 51 36.52 -14.12 -11.02
CA THR A 51 37.51 -14.50 -10.00
C THR A 51 36.80 -15.26 -8.88
N GLN A 52 37.51 -16.18 -8.20
CA GLN A 52 36.92 -16.94 -7.09
C GLN A 52 36.33 -16.00 -6.01
N GLU A 53 37.05 -14.93 -5.68
CA GLU A 53 36.60 -13.94 -4.68
C GLU A 53 35.33 -13.20 -5.12
N ASP A 54 35.27 -12.78 -6.39
CA ASP A 54 34.09 -12.09 -6.92
C ASP A 54 32.91 -13.07 -7.08
N PHE A 55 33.17 -14.31 -7.47
CA PHE A 55 32.15 -15.36 -7.58
C PHE A 55 31.50 -15.62 -6.21
N ASP A 56 32.31 -15.92 -5.19
CA ASP A 56 31.83 -16.18 -3.83
C ASP A 56 31.06 -14.98 -3.27
N ARG A 57 31.58 -13.75 -3.47
CA ARG A 57 30.89 -12.52 -3.06
C ARG A 57 29.52 -12.36 -3.73
N ASN A 58 29.44 -12.60 -5.04
CA ASN A 58 28.19 -12.46 -5.79
C ASN A 58 27.19 -13.55 -5.41
N ILE A 59 27.64 -14.78 -5.14
CA ILE A 59 26.78 -15.86 -4.62
C ILE A 59 26.21 -15.50 -3.24
N ASP A 60 27.02 -14.93 -2.36
CA ASP A 60 26.57 -14.49 -1.04
C ASP A 60 25.53 -13.36 -1.13
N GLU A 61 25.74 -12.39 -2.03
CA GLU A 61 24.79 -11.30 -2.28
C GLU A 61 23.46 -11.84 -2.83
N LEU A 62 23.51 -12.66 -3.89
CA LEU A 62 22.33 -13.29 -4.49
C LEU A 62 21.54 -14.11 -3.46
N THR A 63 22.24 -14.91 -2.66
CA THR A 63 21.63 -15.74 -1.61
C THR A 63 20.98 -14.89 -0.53
N THR A 64 21.67 -13.83 -0.09
CA THR A 64 21.15 -12.89 0.91
C THR A 64 19.86 -12.22 0.43
N ASP A 65 19.85 -11.76 -0.82
CA ASP A 65 18.67 -11.13 -1.43
C ASP A 65 17.49 -12.09 -1.51
N MET A 66 17.72 -13.33 -1.91
CA MET A 66 16.67 -14.35 -1.97
C MET A 66 16.10 -14.68 -0.58
N ILE A 67 16.93 -14.73 0.46
CA ILE A 67 16.48 -14.92 1.85
C ILE A 67 15.63 -13.72 2.29
N LEU A 68 16.07 -12.49 2.01
CA LEU A 68 15.33 -11.28 2.35
C LEU A 68 13.98 -11.23 1.63
N LYS A 69 13.93 -11.59 0.36
CA LYS A 69 12.69 -11.68 -0.43
C LYS A 69 11.75 -12.75 0.11
N THR A 70 12.27 -13.91 0.50
CA THR A 70 11.48 -14.98 1.13
C THR A 70 10.85 -14.49 2.44
N ARG A 71 11.61 -13.78 3.29
CA ARG A 71 11.06 -13.16 4.51
C ARG A 71 10.01 -12.10 4.21
N GLN A 72 10.21 -11.31 3.15
CA GLN A 72 9.23 -10.33 2.69
C GLN A 72 7.91 -11.00 2.27
N ILE A 73 7.98 -12.12 1.53
CA ILE A 73 6.81 -12.91 1.14
C ILE A 73 6.06 -13.42 2.37
N ILE A 74 6.75 -14.00 3.35
CA ILE A 74 6.13 -14.49 4.59
C ILE A 74 5.40 -13.34 5.30
N LYS A 75 6.06 -12.19 5.47
CA LYS A 75 5.41 -10.99 6.06
C LYS A 75 4.19 -10.51 5.27
N LEU A 76 4.21 -10.65 3.94
CA LEU A 76 3.05 -10.30 3.11
C LEU A 76 1.90 -11.28 3.32
N ILE A 77 2.18 -12.58 3.41
CA ILE A 77 1.19 -13.62 3.73
C ILE A 77 0.56 -13.35 5.09
N ASP A 78 1.38 -13.10 6.12
CA ASP A 78 0.91 -12.80 7.49
C ASP A 78 0.08 -11.51 7.59
N SER A 79 0.27 -10.59 6.64
CA SER A 79 -0.48 -9.33 6.58
C SER A 79 -1.62 -9.34 5.56
N LEU A 80 -1.97 -10.50 4.99
CA LEU A 80 -3.10 -10.61 4.08
C LEU A 80 -4.41 -10.31 4.84
N PRO A 81 -5.22 -9.35 4.35
CA PRO A 81 -6.46 -9.01 5.00
C PRO A 81 -7.41 -10.20 4.93
N GLY A 82 -7.87 -10.63 6.09
CA GLY A 82 -8.86 -11.70 6.20
C GLY A 82 -8.30 -13.12 6.13
N VAL A 83 -6.98 -13.31 6.29
CA VAL A 83 -6.34 -14.64 6.29
C VAL A 83 -6.87 -15.58 7.37
N ASP A 84 -7.30 -15.04 8.52
CA ASP A 84 -7.78 -15.82 9.68
C ASP A 84 -9.30 -15.84 9.86
N VAL A 85 -10.07 -15.21 8.97
CA VAL A 85 -11.53 -15.09 9.11
C VAL A 85 -12.26 -15.91 8.06
N SER A 86 -13.32 -16.60 8.49
CA SER A 86 -14.17 -17.39 7.59
C SER A 86 -14.98 -16.47 6.66
N ALA A 87 -15.37 -17.01 5.51
CA ALA A 87 -16.24 -16.29 4.56
C ALA A 87 -17.59 -15.90 5.19
N GLU A 88 -18.12 -16.73 6.08
CA GLU A 88 -19.37 -16.45 6.80
C GLU A 88 -19.22 -15.24 7.74
N GLU A 89 -18.12 -15.18 8.51
CA GLU A 89 -17.84 -14.04 9.39
C GLU A 89 -17.64 -12.75 8.58
N GLN A 90 -16.95 -12.84 7.44
CA GLN A 90 -16.77 -11.73 6.51
C GLN A 90 -18.13 -11.21 5.99
N LEU A 91 -19.02 -12.10 5.58
CA LEU A 91 -20.37 -11.73 5.11
C LEU A 91 -21.22 -11.11 6.22
N HIS A 92 -21.17 -11.67 7.43
CA HIS A 92 -21.87 -11.10 8.58
C HIS A 92 -21.34 -9.70 8.91
N ARG A 93 -20.02 -9.51 8.83
CA ARG A 93 -19.39 -8.20 9.02
C ARG A 93 -19.81 -7.20 7.95
N ILE A 94 -19.94 -7.62 6.70
CA ILE A 94 -20.46 -6.79 5.60
C ILE A 94 -21.90 -6.34 5.90
N ASP A 95 -22.79 -7.25 6.26
CA ASP A 95 -24.19 -6.91 6.60
C ASP A 95 -24.28 -5.95 7.80
N ALA A 96 -23.51 -6.21 8.85
CA ALA A 96 -23.45 -5.32 10.02
C ALA A 96 -22.95 -3.91 9.67
N LEU A 97 -21.92 -3.81 8.81
CA LEU A 97 -21.40 -2.53 8.33
C LEU A 97 -22.42 -1.81 7.44
N GLN A 98 -23.14 -2.53 6.57
CA GLN A 98 -24.20 -1.96 5.74
C GLN A 98 -25.32 -1.36 6.60
N LYS A 99 -25.81 -2.09 7.60
CA LYS A 99 -26.81 -1.58 8.56
C LYS A 99 -26.33 -0.35 9.30
N LYS A 100 -25.07 -0.35 9.76
CA LYS A 100 -24.46 0.80 10.42
C LYS A 100 -24.38 2.01 9.48
N LEU A 101 -24.02 1.79 8.22
CA LEU A 101 -23.90 2.84 7.21
C LEU A 101 -25.25 3.54 6.99
N VAL A 102 -26.35 2.79 6.89
CA VAL A 102 -27.70 3.35 6.80
C VAL A 102 -28.03 4.22 8.01
N SER A 103 -27.82 3.73 9.23
CA SER A 103 -28.12 4.49 10.44
C SER A 103 -27.29 5.79 10.57
N VAL A 104 -26.02 5.75 10.16
CA VAL A 104 -25.13 6.91 10.18
C VAL A 104 -25.57 7.94 9.13
N GLU A 105 -26.01 7.48 7.96
CA GLU A 105 -26.50 8.36 6.90
C GLU A 105 -27.82 9.05 7.31
N GLU A 106 -28.74 8.35 7.97
CA GLU A 106 -29.96 8.93 8.53
C GLU A 106 -29.65 10.01 9.57
N ALA A 107 -28.73 9.71 10.49
CA ALA A 107 -28.27 10.68 11.48
C ALA A 107 -27.61 11.91 10.83
N LYS A 108 -26.85 11.70 9.74
CA LYS A 108 -26.24 12.78 8.96
C LYS A 108 -27.31 13.67 8.33
N ILE A 109 -28.35 13.08 7.73
CA ILE A 109 -29.47 13.82 7.13
C ILE A 109 -30.17 14.68 8.18
N GLU A 110 -30.45 14.12 9.35
CA GLU A 110 -31.12 14.85 10.43
C GLU A 110 -30.24 15.97 10.99
N ALA A 111 -28.94 15.74 11.14
CA ALA A 111 -27.99 16.77 11.56
C ALA A 111 -27.92 17.93 10.54
N ILE A 112 -27.93 17.62 9.24
CA ILE A 112 -27.97 18.63 8.16
C ILE A 112 -29.25 19.45 8.24
N LYS A 113 -30.41 18.81 8.42
CA LYS A 113 -31.70 19.52 8.56
C LYS A 113 -31.66 20.52 9.72
N ARG A 114 -31.19 20.08 10.89
CA ARG A 114 -31.08 20.96 12.07
C ARG A 114 -30.11 22.12 11.82
N LYS A 115 -28.96 21.84 11.19
CA LYS A 115 -28.00 22.87 10.79
C LYS A 115 -28.66 23.91 9.89
N ASP A 116 -29.41 23.48 8.88
CA ASP A 116 -30.05 24.38 7.91
C ASP A 116 -31.17 25.21 8.56
N THR A 117 -31.96 24.64 9.47
CA THR A 117 -32.95 25.39 10.24
C THR A 117 -32.28 26.45 11.12
N LEU A 118 -31.23 26.09 11.86
CA LEU A 118 -30.54 27.03 12.73
C LEU A 118 -29.88 28.16 11.91
N MET A 119 -29.32 27.82 10.75
CA MET A 119 -28.71 28.79 9.84
C MET A 119 -29.73 29.83 9.36
N LYS A 120 -30.94 29.38 8.95
CA LYS A 120 -32.04 30.29 8.58
C LYS A 120 -32.45 31.22 9.72
N ASN A 121 -32.57 30.70 10.94
CA ASN A 121 -32.95 31.51 12.10
C ASN A 121 -31.91 32.61 12.39
N VAL A 122 -30.62 32.28 12.27
CA VAL A 122 -29.53 33.26 12.46
C VAL A 122 -29.52 34.28 11.33
N GLU A 123 -29.71 33.86 10.07
CA GLU A 123 -29.82 34.76 8.92
C GLU A 123 -31.00 35.75 9.08
N GLU A 124 -32.13 35.29 9.60
CA GLU A 124 -33.30 36.13 9.88
C GLU A 124 -33.00 37.18 10.95
N LEU A 125 -32.41 36.78 12.09
CA LEU A 125 -32.00 37.70 13.16
C LEU A 125 -30.99 38.75 12.68
N ILE A 126 -30.02 38.34 11.87
CA ILE A 126 -29.05 39.27 11.26
C ILE A 126 -29.77 40.23 10.31
N GLY A 127 -30.72 39.73 9.52
CA GLY A 127 -31.52 40.53 8.60
C GLY A 127 -32.39 41.57 9.32
N GLU A 128 -33.04 41.19 10.42
CA GLU A 128 -33.82 42.10 11.27
C GLU A 128 -32.95 43.17 11.91
N LEU A 129 -31.80 42.78 12.48
CA LEU A 129 -30.83 43.70 13.08
C LEU A 129 -30.32 44.71 12.05
N ALA A 130 -29.94 44.25 10.86
CA ALA A 130 -29.46 45.11 9.78
C ALA A 130 -30.53 46.12 9.31
N LYS A 131 -31.79 45.66 9.17
CA LYS A 131 -32.93 46.54 8.84
C LYS A 131 -33.19 47.56 9.96
N GLY A 132 -33.15 47.13 11.22
CA GLY A 132 -33.29 48.01 12.38
C GLY A 132 -32.25 49.12 12.41
N ILE A 133 -30.97 48.77 12.22
CA ILE A 133 -29.86 49.74 12.16
C ILE A 133 -30.05 50.72 10.99
N ALA A 134 -30.39 50.21 9.80
CA ALA A 134 -30.61 51.04 8.60
C ALA A 134 -31.77 52.03 8.78
N ASN A 135 -32.88 51.58 9.40
CA ASN A 135 -34.04 52.42 9.68
C ASN A 135 -33.75 53.49 10.74
N SER A 136 -33.04 53.13 11.83
CA SER A 136 -32.63 54.12 12.84
C SER A 136 -31.71 55.20 12.28
N ARG A 137 -30.78 54.86 11.38
CA ARG A 137 -29.95 55.86 10.70
C ARG A 137 -30.79 56.81 9.83
N ARG A 138 -31.69 56.26 9.00
CA ARG A 138 -32.59 57.07 8.17
C ARG A 138 -33.48 58.03 8.95
N LEU A 139 -33.99 57.60 10.12
CA LEU A 139 -34.81 58.45 10.98
C LEU A 139 -34.00 59.60 11.57
N ASN A 140 -32.75 59.36 11.99
CA ASN A 140 -31.87 60.43 12.47
C ASN A 140 -31.47 61.42 11.36
N ASP A 141 -31.22 60.93 10.15
CA ASP A 141 -30.88 61.78 9.00
C ASP A 141 -32.06 62.64 8.51
N ALA A 142 -33.31 62.24 8.79
CA ALA A 142 -34.53 62.97 8.42
C ALA A 142 -34.98 64.00 9.48
N GLN A 143 -34.39 63.97 10.69
CA GLN A 143 -34.67 64.91 11.78
C GLN A 143 -33.61 66.01 11.93
N SER A 144 -32.53 65.95 11.14
CA SER A 144 -31.53 67.03 10.99
C SER A 144 -31.80 67.83 9.72
#